data_AF-A0A6G3MFT1-F1
#
_entry.id   AF-A0A6G3MFT1-F1
#
_cell.length_a   1.000
_cell.length_b   1.000
_cell.length_c   1.000
_cell.angle_alpha   90.00
_cell.angle_beta   90.00
_cell.angle_gamma   90.00
#
_symmetry.space_group_name_H-M   'P 1'
#
loop_
_entity.id
_entity.type
_entity.pdbx_description
1 polymer ?
#
loop_
_entity_poly.entity_id
_entity_poly.type
_entity_poly.pdbx_seq_one_letter_code
_entity_poly.pdbx_strand_id
1 'polypeptide(L)'
;MIEHLFEVLSVPAICLANSSVLSLYGNGFHTGCVLDSGAGVTSAISVCEGYSLTHSSQRINIAGNSVSDFLQKNLFREGHYFSPKFSSHTLNELKHNVCQITPIPYNIDSISDYSASVPYTLPDGSIINIGRSRIISTEVLFRPFIIGDESPAIHQLIYDSIKLADPEVRKKLYSNIVLSGGNTLFQGTQDRLLYEMKLLTGNQCNLKIYSSKRRITSAFKGL
;
A
#
# COMPACT_ATOMS: atom_id res chain seq x y z
N MET A 1 18.44 12.75 15.88
CA MET A 1 17.01 13.15 15.99
C MET A 1 16.61 13.37 17.44
N ILE A 2 16.77 12.40 18.34
CA ILE A 2 16.41 12.53 19.77
C ILE A 2 17.20 13.66 20.44
N GLU A 3 18.51 13.69 20.25
CA GLU A 3 19.41 14.76 20.72
C GLU A 3 18.91 16.14 20.31
N HIS A 4 18.59 16.33 19.03
CA HIS A 4 18.09 17.62 18.53
C HIS A 4 16.75 18.05 19.16
N LEU A 5 15.85 17.10 19.43
CA LEU A 5 14.57 17.38 20.10
C LEU A 5 14.80 17.87 21.55
N PHE A 6 15.74 17.28 22.28
CA PHE A 6 16.05 17.71 23.64
C PHE A 6 16.93 18.96 23.71
N GLU A 7 17.98 19.06 22.89
CA GLU A 7 18.96 20.15 22.97
C GLU A 7 18.47 21.44 22.32
N VAL A 8 17.81 21.35 21.16
CA VAL A 8 17.36 22.55 20.42
C VAL A 8 15.93 22.91 20.77
N LEU A 9 15.03 21.92 20.86
CA LEU A 9 13.61 22.18 21.11
C LEU A 9 13.24 22.08 22.59
N SER A 10 14.17 21.68 23.47
CA SER A 10 13.97 21.61 24.92
C SER A 10 12.68 20.89 25.33
N VAL A 11 12.33 19.82 24.60
CA VAL A 11 11.12 19.04 24.92
C VAL A 11 11.29 18.29 26.26
N PRO A 12 10.26 18.22 27.11
CA PRO A 12 10.39 17.63 28.44
C PRO A 12 10.47 16.10 28.43
N ALA A 13 9.86 15.44 27.44
CA ALA A 13 9.86 13.98 27.29
C ALA A 13 9.56 13.59 25.84
N ILE A 14 10.01 12.40 25.44
CA ILE A 14 9.76 11.82 24.11
C ILE A 14 9.34 10.35 24.30
N CYS A 15 8.34 9.92 23.54
CA CYS A 15 7.96 8.52 23.40
C CYS A 15 8.15 8.09 21.95
N LEU A 16 8.86 6.97 21.74
CA LEU A 16 9.02 6.36 20.42
C LEU A 16 8.15 5.11 20.35
N ALA A 17 7.33 5.03 19.31
CA ALA A 17 6.41 3.92 19.10
C ALA A 17 6.45 3.45 17.65
N ASN A 18 6.25 2.15 17.46
CA ASN A 18 6.22 1.53 16.14
C ASN A 18 4.89 1.88 15.43
N SER A 19 4.98 2.50 14.25
CA SER A 19 3.82 2.93 13.46
C SER A 19 2.86 1.80 13.14
N SER A 20 3.36 0.58 12.91
CA SER A 20 2.53 -0.60 12.64
C SER A 20 1.74 -1.00 13.88
N VAL A 21 2.37 -1.01 15.06
CA VAL A 21 1.70 -1.34 16.34
C VAL A 21 0.62 -0.30 16.65
N LEU A 22 0.93 0.99 16.50
CA LEU A 22 -0.04 2.07 16.67
C LEU A 22 -1.21 1.95 15.69
N SER A 23 -0.93 1.59 14.43
CA SER A 23 -1.98 1.40 13.43
C SER A 23 -2.92 0.24 13.79
N LEU A 24 -2.40 -0.80 14.44
CA LEU A 24 -3.21 -1.90 14.97
C LEU A 24 -4.10 -1.43 16.13
N TYR A 25 -3.54 -0.67 17.08
CA TYR A 25 -4.27 -0.09 18.21
C TYR A 25 -5.34 0.91 17.77
N GLY A 26 -5.07 1.75 16.77
CA GLY A 26 -6.05 2.67 16.21
C GLY A 26 -7.26 1.98 15.56
N ASN A 27 -7.16 0.67 15.28
CA ASN A 27 -8.26 -0.17 14.81
C ASN A 27 -8.85 -1.08 15.91
N GLY A 28 -8.38 -0.98 17.16
CA GLY A 28 -8.89 -1.74 18.30
C GLY A 28 -8.39 -3.18 18.40
N PHE A 29 -7.28 -3.52 17.72
CA PHE A 29 -6.70 -4.87 17.76
C PHE A 29 -5.37 -4.88 18.53
N HIS A 30 -5.13 -5.96 19.28
CA HIS A 30 -3.85 -6.20 19.97
C HIS A 30 -2.99 -7.28 19.30
N THR A 31 -3.60 -8.15 18.48
CA THR A 31 -2.92 -9.19 17.70
C THR A 31 -3.41 -9.11 16.26
N GLY A 32 -2.49 -9.00 15.30
CA GLY A 32 -2.81 -8.91 13.88
C GLY A 32 -1.56 -8.70 13.02
N CYS A 33 -1.73 -8.78 11.71
CA CYS A 33 -0.68 -8.44 10.74
C CYS A 33 -0.99 -7.09 10.13
N VAL A 34 -0.01 -6.18 10.10
CA VAL A 34 -0.18 -4.83 9.56
C VAL A 34 0.60 -4.73 8.26
N LEU A 35 -0.09 -4.39 7.18
CA LEU A 35 0.54 -3.97 5.92
C LEU A 35 0.58 -2.45 5.89
N ASP A 36 1.77 -1.87 5.98
CA ASP A 36 1.99 -0.43 5.85
C ASP A 36 2.64 -0.12 4.51
N SER A 37 1.92 0.59 3.63
CA SER A 37 2.43 0.99 2.31
C SER A 37 2.46 2.50 2.16
N GLY A 38 3.67 3.06 2.30
CA GLY A 38 3.95 4.50 2.25
C GLY A 38 4.45 4.98 0.88
N ALA A 39 5.15 6.12 0.84
CA ALA A 39 5.66 6.65 -0.42
C ALA A 39 6.81 5.81 -1.01
N GLY A 40 7.83 5.49 -0.21
CA GLY A 40 9.03 4.77 -0.69
C GLY A 40 9.13 3.30 -0.26
N VAL A 41 8.36 2.87 0.73
CA VAL A 41 8.51 1.57 1.36
C VAL A 41 7.15 0.95 1.61
N THR A 42 7.07 -0.37 1.38
CA THR A 42 5.97 -1.19 1.88
C THR A 42 6.54 -2.23 2.83
N SER A 43 5.92 -2.38 4.00
CA SER A 43 6.31 -3.34 5.01
C SER A 43 5.11 -4.10 5.56
N ALA A 44 5.31 -5.38 5.85
CA ALA A 44 4.35 -6.22 6.54
C ALA A 44 4.98 -6.71 7.86
N ILE A 45 4.29 -6.47 8.98
CA ILE A 45 4.78 -6.85 10.31
C ILE A 45 3.64 -7.52 11.08
N SER A 46 3.93 -8.69 11.65
CA SER A 46 3.02 -9.38 12.55
C SER A 46 3.21 -8.88 13.98
N VAL A 47 2.11 -8.61 14.66
CA VAL A 47 2.05 -8.11 16.03
C VAL A 47 1.22 -9.08 16.86
N CYS A 48 1.73 -9.46 18.02
CA CYS A 48 1.05 -10.34 18.95
C CYS A 48 1.01 -9.71 20.35
N GLU A 49 -0.21 -9.54 20.89
CA GLU A 49 -0.43 -9.01 22.25
C GLU A 49 0.26 -7.66 22.49
N GLY A 50 0.28 -6.81 21.46
CA GLY A 50 0.92 -5.50 21.50
C GLY A 50 2.42 -5.49 21.18
N TYR A 51 3.06 -6.66 21.06
CA TYR A 51 4.47 -6.77 20.71
C TYR A 51 4.66 -7.05 19.23
N SER A 52 5.49 -6.25 18.57
CA SER A 52 5.88 -6.51 17.18
C SER A 52 6.87 -7.67 17.11
N LEU A 53 6.55 -8.70 16.32
CA LEU A 53 7.44 -9.83 16.07
C LEU A 53 8.51 -9.42 15.07
N THR A 54 9.69 -9.04 15.55
CA THR A 54 10.79 -8.50 14.72
C THR A 54 11.24 -9.46 13.63
N HIS A 55 11.28 -10.77 13.92
CA HIS A 55 11.62 -11.82 12.94
C HIS A 55 10.58 -11.96 11.82
N SER A 56 9.34 -11.51 12.03
CA SER A 56 8.26 -11.54 11.04
C SER A 56 8.24 -10.30 10.13
N SER A 57 9.11 -9.32 10.38
CA SER A 57 9.13 -8.07 9.64
C SER A 57 9.64 -8.27 8.23
N GLN A 58 8.78 -8.02 7.26
CA GLN A 58 9.13 -8.05 5.85
C GLN A 58 9.03 -6.64 5.26
N ARG A 59 9.96 -6.29 4.38
CA ARG A 59 10.07 -4.94 3.81
C ARG A 59 10.53 -4.99 2.37
N ILE A 60 9.86 -4.23 1.50
CA ILE A 60 10.26 -4.00 0.12
C ILE A 60 10.29 -2.50 -0.18
N ASN A 61 11.07 -2.14 -1.20
CA ASN A 61 11.18 -0.76 -1.70
C ASN A 61 10.18 -0.46 -2.84
N ILE A 62 9.17 -1.32 -3.02
CA ILE A 62 8.07 -1.08 -3.95
C ILE A 62 6.91 -0.48 -3.17
N ALA A 63 6.56 0.74 -3.54
CA ALA A 63 5.54 1.51 -2.84
C ALA A 63 4.94 2.58 -3.77
N GLY A 64 4.58 3.74 -3.22
CA GLY A 64 3.85 4.78 -3.93
C GLY A 64 4.67 5.48 -5.02
N ASN A 65 5.98 5.63 -4.81
CA ASN A 65 6.90 6.22 -5.77
C ASN A 65 7.05 5.32 -7.00
N SER A 66 7.19 4.01 -6.81
CA SER A 66 7.27 3.04 -7.91
C SER A 66 6.02 3.09 -8.80
N VAL A 67 4.83 3.18 -8.19
CA VAL A 67 3.56 3.37 -8.92
C VAL A 67 3.54 4.72 -9.65
N SER A 68 4.04 5.77 -9.02
CA SER A 68 4.09 7.13 -9.57
C SER A 68 5.01 7.22 -10.79
N ASP A 69 6.20 6.66 -10.70
CA ASP A 69 7.19 6.63 -11.78
C ASP A 69 6.68 5.79 -12.97
N PHE A 70 6.02 4.66 -12.68
CA PHE A 70 5.46 3.82 -13.72
C PHE A 70 4.25 4.48 -14.41
N LEU A 71 3.40 5.17 -13.65
CA LEU A 71 2.30 5.98 -14.18
C LEU A 71 2.82 7.08 -15.10
N GLN A 72 3.88 7.79 -14.71
CA GLN A 72 4.51 8.82 -15.54
C GLN A 72 4.99 8.24 -16.88
N LYS A 73 5.68 7.09 -16.86
CA LYS A 73 6.16 6.41 -18.07
C LYS A 73 5.02 5.96 -18.98
N ASN A 74 3.93 5.45 -18.41
CA ASN A 74 2.78 4.99 -19.19
C ASN A 74 2.02 6.16 -19.82
N LEU A 75 1.80 7.25 -19.08
CA LEU A 75 1.17 8.46 -19.63
C LEU A 75 2.00 9.08 -20.76
N PHE A 76 3.34 9.07 -20.63
CA PHE A 76 4.22 9.51 -21.71
C PHE A 76 4.08 8.64 -22.97
N ARG A 77 3.95 7.32 -22.83
CA ARG A 77 3.71 6.39 -23.94
C ARG A 77 2.35 6.58 -24.60
N GLU A 78 1.34 7.01 -23.84
CA GLU A 78 0.00 7.36 -24.37
C GLU A 78 -0.02 8.72 -25.09
N GLY A 79 1.10 9.45 -25.14
CA GLY A 79 1.24 10.73 -25.83
C GLY A 79 0.90 11.95 -24.97
N HIS A 80 0.74 11.79 -23.66
CA HIS A 80 0.56 12.90 -22.73
C HIS A 80 1.93 13.46 -22.32
N TYR A 81 2.29 14.62 -22.87
CA TYR A 81 3.55 15.30 -22.56
C TYR A 81 3.39 16.24 -21.38
N PHE A 82 4.01 15.90 -20.26
CA PHE A 82 4.07 16.79 -19.09
C PHE A 82 5.20 17.80 -19.25
N SER A 83 4.94 19.05 -18.88
CA SER A 83 5.99 20.06 -18.74
C SER A 83 7.06 19.59 -17.73
N PRO A 84 8.35 19.94 -17.89
CA PRO A 84 9.39 19.64 -16.90
C PRO A 84 9.09 20.24 -15.50
N LYS A 85 8.16 21.20 -15.41
CA LYS A 85 7.64 21.74 -14.14
C LYS A 85 6.54 20.90 -13.51
N PHE A 86 6.20 19.74 -14.07
CA PHE A 86 5.18 18.87 -13.52
C PHE A 86 5.62 18.36 -12.15
N SER A 87 4.94 18.86 -11.11
CA SER A 87 5.31 18.56 -9.75
C SER A 87 5.00 17.09 -9.42
N SER A 88 5.86 16.46 -8.64
CA SER A 88 5.60 15.13 -8.06
C SER A 88 4.32 15.12 -7.22
N HIS A 89 3.90 16.28 -6.70
CA HIS A 89 2.65 16.43 -5.97
C HIS A 89 1.42 16.21 -6.86
N THR A 90 1.36 16.89 -8.01
CA THR A 90 0.26 16.73 -8.97
C THR A 90 0.16 15.30 -9.48
N LEU A 91 1.30 14.63 -9.71
CA LEU A 91 1.31 13.23 -10.10
C LEU A 91 0.73 12.32 -9.02
N ASN A 92 1.06 12.59 -7.75
CA ASN A 92 0.51 11.85 -6.61
C ASN A 92 -1.00 12.09 -6.43
N GLU A 93 -1.49 13.32 -6.63
CA GLU A 93 -2.92 13.62 -6.61
C GLU A 93 -3.67 12.88 -7.72
N LEU A 94 -3.16 12.96 -8.95
CA LEU A 94 -3.70 12.24 -10.11
C LEU A 94 -3.74 10.74 -9.84
N LYS A 95 -2.65 10.17 -9.30
CA LYS A 95 -2.57 8.77 -8.89
C LYS A 95 -3.67 8.41 -7.90
N HIS A 96 -3.86 9.18 -6.83
CA HIS A 96 -4.87 8.86 -5.82
C HIS A 96 -6.31 9.07 -6.30
N ASN A 97 -6.54 9.99 -7.24
CA ASN A 97 -7.87 10.30 -7.75
C ASN A 97 -8.33 9.35 -8.86
N VAL A 98 -7.41 8.88 -9.71
CA VAL A 98 -7.76 8.15 -10.94
C VAL A 98 -7.39 6.67 -10.87
N CYS A 99 -6.31 6.31 -10.17
CA CYS A 99 -5.85 4.92 -10.16
C CYS A 99 -6.75 4.01 -9.31
N GLN A 100 -6.95 2.80 -9.81
CA GLN A 100 -7.81 1.79 -9.21
C GLN A 100 -7.20 0.42 -9.40
N ILE A 101 -7.35 -0.44 -8.39
CA ILE A 101 -6.92 -1.83 -8.42
C ILE A 101 -8.11 -2.68 -8.83
N THR A 102 -7.91 -3.59 -9.79
CA THR A 102 -8.93 -4.58 -10.13
C THR A 102 -8.95 -5.69 -9.08
N PRO A 103 -10.15 -6.16 -8.69
CA PRO A 103 -10.28 -7.21 -7.68
C PRO A 103 -9.78 -8.57 -8.16
N ILE A 104 -9.80 -8.82 -9.47
CA ILE A 104 -9.36 -10.08 -10.09
C ILE A 104 -8.12 -9.79 -10.94
N PRO A 105 -7.10 -10.67 -10.90
CA PRO A 105 -5.95 -10.58 -11.80
C PRO A 105 -6.43 -10.67 -13.25
N TYR A 106 -5.93 -9.76 -14.09
CA TYR A 106 -6.19 -9.74 -15.53
C TYR A 106 -4.90 -9.99 -16.30
N ASN A 107 -5.03 -10.29 -17.59
CA ASN A 107 -3.89 -10.27 -18.48
C ASN A 107 -3.68 -8.83 -18.99
N ILE A 108 -2.48 -8.29 -18.81
CA ILE A 108 -2.18 -6.87 -19.09
C ILE A 108 -2.42 -6.56 -20.57
N ASP A 109 -2.16 -7.53 -21.43
CA ASP A 109 -2.36 -7.43 -22.89
C ASP A 109 -3.84 -7.53 -23.29
N SER A 110 -4.70 -8.03 -22.40
CA SER A 110 -6.14 -8.21 -22.65
C SER A 110 -7.00 -7.11 -22.04
N ILE A 111 -6.42 -6.09 -21.38
CA ILE A 111 -7.16 -4.86 -21.10
C ILE A 111 -7.41 -4.23 -22.46
N SER A 112 -8.62 -4.45 -22.96
CA SER A 112 -9.09 -3.71 -24.11
C SER A 112 -9.01 -2.22 -23.78
N ASP A 113 -8.61 -1.40 -24.75
CA ASP A 113 -8.48 0.08 -24.62
C ASP A 113 -9.82 0.77 -24.25
N TYR A 114 -10.87 0.01 -23.95
CA TYR A 114 -12.23 0.40 -23.57
C TYR A 114 -12.46 0.45 -22.05
N SER A 115 -11.42 0.45 -21.20
CA SER A 115 -11.64 0.96 -19.84
C SER A 115 -11.97 2.44 -19.97
N ALA A 116 -13.24 2.79 -19.72
CA ALA A 116 -13.78 4.14 -19.93
C ALA A 116 -12.78 5.19 -19.46
N SER A 117 -12.23 5.95 -20.42
CA SER A 117 -11.22 6.95 -20.14
C SER A 117 -11.84 8.00 -19.22
N VAL A 118 -11.13 8.30 -18.15
CA VAL A 118 -11.60 9.28 -17.17
C VAL A 118 -10.89 10.60 -17.48
N PRO A 119 -11.65 11.69 -17.71
CA PRO A 119 -11.05 13.00 -17.87
C PRO A 119 -10.52 13.47 -16.51
N TYR A 120 -9.27 13.93 -16.48
CA TYR A 120 -8.64 14.55 -15.32
C TYR A 120 -8.16 15.95 -15.70
N THR A 121 -8.52 16.94 -14.89
CA THR A 121 -8.10 18.32 -15.10
C THR A 121 -6.77 18.56 -14.40
N LEU A 122 -5.77 18.94 -15.19
CA LEU A 122 -4.46 19.33 -14.69
C LEU A 122 -4.52 20.74 -14.07
N PRO A 123 -3.53 21.11 -13.22
CA PRO A 123 -3.49 22.43 -12.58
C PRO A 123 -3.42 23.62 -13.57
N ASP A 124 -2.99 23.37 -14.80
CA ASP A 124 -2.96 24.35 -15.89
C ASP A 124 -4.32 24.50 -16.61
N GLY A 125 -5.33 23.73 -16.20
CA GLY A 125 -6.67 23.70 -16.80
C GLY A 125 -6.82 22.76 -17.99
N SER A 126 -5.74 22.12 -18.44
CA SER A 126 -5.81 21.14 -19.53
C SER A 126 -6.47 19.84 -19.05
N ILE A 127 -7.19 19.15 -19.94
CA ILE A 127 -7.89 17.91 -19.62
C ILE A 127 -7.16 16.75 -20.31
N ILE A 128 -6.73 15.78 -19.51
CA ILE A 128 -6.14 14.54 -20.00
C ILE A 128 -7.11 13.38 -19.79
N ASN A 129 -7.18 12.50 -20.78
CA ASN A 129 -8.01 11.30 -20.71
C ASN A 129 -7.13 10.11 -20.34
N ILE A 130 -7.35 9.57 -19.14
CA ILE A 130 -6.57 8.44 -18.62
C ILE A 130 -7.42 7.18 -18.71
N GLY A 131 -6.99 6.27 -19.58
CA GLY A 131 -7.63 4.96 -19.78
C GLY A 131 -6.94 3.88 -18.95
N ARG A 132 -6.35 2.90 -19.64
CA ARG A 132 -5.72 1.70 -19.07
C ARG A 132 -4.58 1.97 -18.08
N SER A 133 -3.84 3.06 -18.26
CA SER A 133 -2.71 3.44 -17.40
C SER A 133 -3.08 3.52 -15.91
N ARG A 134 -4.34 3.85 -15.60
CA ARG A 134 -4.82 3.95 -14.22
C ARG A 134 -4.82 2.62 -13.47
N ILE A 135 -5.05 1.51 -14.18
CA ILE A 135 -5.12 0.17 -13.60
C ILE A 135 -3.72 -0.46 -13.63
N ILE A 136 -3.08 -0.42 -14.80
CA ILE A 136 -1.75 -0.98 -15.05
C ILE A 136 -0.73 -0.43 -14.06
N SER A 137 -0.81 0.87 -13.72
CA SER A 137 0.17 1.48 -12.83
C SER A 137 0.12 0.91 -11.40
N THR A 138 -1.06 0.53 -10.93
CA THR A 138 -1.25 -0.06 -9.59
C THR A 138 -0.92 -1.55 -9.53
N GLU A 139 -0.90 -2.23 -10.69
CA GLU A 139 -0.56 -3.65 -10.76
C GLU A 139 0.88 -3.91 -10.32
N VAL A 140 1.77 -2.90 -10.35
CA VAL A 140 3.14 -2.97 -9.81
C VAL A 140 3.19 -3.45 -8.35
N LEU A 141 2.15 -3.15 -7.55
CA LEU A 141 2.08 -3.62 -6.16
C LEU A 141 1.84 -5.14 -6.06
N PHE A 142 1.16 -5.72 -7.06
CA PHE A 142 0.80 -7.14 -7.10
C PHE A 142 1.71 -7.96 -8.02
N ARG A 143 2.38 -7.30 -8.98
CA ARG A 143 3.32 -7.86 -9.94
C ARG A 143 4.50 -6.91 -10.16
N PRO A 144 5.43 -6.84 -9.19
CA PRO A 144 6.70 -6.12 -9.29
C PRO A 144 7.48 -6.33 -10.60
N PHE A 145 7.42 -7.54 -11.14
CA PHE A 145 8.16 -7.92 -12.36
C PHE A 145 7.85 -7.04 -13.58
N ILE A 146 6.69 -6.37 -13.62
CA ILE A 146 6.32 -5.47 -14.74
C ILE A 146 7.30 -4.30 -14.88
N ILE A 147 7.91 -3.86 -13.78
CA ILE A 147 8.94 -2.80 -13.76
C ILE A 147 10.36 -3.38 -13.74
N GLY A 148 10.52 -4.70 -13.88
CA GLY A 148 11.80 -5.41 -13.81
C GLY A 148 12.31 -5.60 -12.37
N ASP A 149 11.45 -5.49 -11.36
CA ASP A 149 11.82 -5.72 -9.96
C ASP A 149 11.43 -7.15 -9.54
N GLU A 150 12.36 -7.87 -8.90
CA GLU A 150 12.19 -9.25 -8.44
C GLU A 150 11.63 -9.36 -7.02
N SER A 151 11.32 -8.23 -6.38
CA SER A 151 10.72 -8.21 -5.04
C SER A 151 9.37 -8.95 -5.02
N PRO A 152 8.98 -9.53 -3.86
CA PRO A 152 7.68 -10.14 -3.71
C PRO A 152 6.56 -9.09 -3.77
N ALA A 153 5.37 -9.55 -4.15
CA ALA A 153 4.18 -8.73 -4.18
C ALA A 153 3.63 -8.45 -2.76
N ILE A 154 2.76 -7.44 -2.62
CA ILE A 154 2.24 -7.04 -1.29
C ILE A 154 1.41 -8.12 -0.58
N HIS A 155 0.76 -9.02 -1.32
CA HIS A 155 0.03 -10.15 -0.74
C HIS A 155 0.98 -11.25 -0.24
N GLN A 156 2.05 -11.53 -0.99
CA GLN A 156 3.10 -12.45 -0.56
C GLN A 156 3.80 -11.94 0.70
N LEU A 157 4.09 -10.64 0.77
CA LEU A 157 4.61 -10.00 1.98
C LEU A 157 3.80 -10.29 3.25
N ILE A 158 2.47 -10.16 3.16
CA ILE A 158 1.57 -10.47 4.29
C ILE A 158 1.67 -11.96 4.63
N TYR A 159 1.59 -12.82 3.61
CA TYR A 159 1.65 -14.27 3.79
C TYR A 159 2.97 -14.71 4.44
N ASP A 160 4.10 -14.21 3.97
CA ASP A 160 5.43 -14.52 4.47
C ASP A 160 5.64 -14.00 5.90
N SER A 161 5.16 -12.78 6.19
CA SER A 161 5.18 -12.25 7.57
C SER A 161 4.40 -13.15 8.53
N ILE A 162 3.19 -13.58 8.15
CA ILE A 162 2.37 -14.48 8.98
C ILE A 162 3.00 -15.87 9.07
N LYS A 163 3.60 -16.37 7.98
CA LYS A 163 4.28 -17.67 7.93
C LYS A 163 5.51 -17.71 8.84
N LEU A 164 6.20 -16.59 9.04
CA LEU A 164 7.33 -16.51 9.96
C LEU A 164 6.91 -16.45 11.43
N ALA A 165 5.66 -16.09 11.73
CA ALA A 165 5.13 -16.13 13.09
C ALA A 165 4.82 -17.57 13.56
N ASP A 166 4.67 -17.75 14.87
CA ASP A 166 4.38 -19.06 15.48
C ASP A 166 3.05 -19.65 14.97
N PRO A 167 2.98 -20.97 14.68
CA PRO A 167 1.79 -21.60 14.11
C PRO A 167 0.49 -21.33 14.90
N GLU A 168 0.58 -21.24 16.23
CA GLU A 168 -0.56 -21.02 17.12
C GLU A 168 -1.22 -19.65 16.91
N VAL A 169 -0.44 -18.61 16.59
CA VAL A 169 -0.95 -17.25 16.42
C VAL A 169 -1.42 -16.97 14.99
N ARG A 170 -0.97 -17.74 13.99
CA ARG A 170 -1.26 -17.50 12.56
C ARG A 170 -2.75 -17.38 12.25
N LYS A 171 -3.59 -18.22 12.87
CA LYS A 171 -5.05 -18.17 12.67
C LYS A 171 -5.63 -16.81 13.09
N LYS A 172 -5.13 -16.24 14.19
CA LYS A 172 -5.54 -14.92 14.68
C LYS A 172 -4.98 -13.81 13.79
N LEU A 173 -3.73 -13.94 13.32
CA LEU A 173 -3.12 -12.99 12.38
C LEU A 173 -3.89 -12.91 11.05
N TYR A 174 -4.26 -14.05 10.45
CA TYR A 174 -5.09 -14.07 9.22
C TYR A 174 -6.47 -13.45 9.41
N SER A 175 -7.05 -13.57 10.62
CA SER A 175 -8.33 -12.96 10.94
C SER A 175 -8.25 -11.46 11.22
N ASN A 176 -7.04 -10.90 11.38
CA ASN A 176 -6.79 -9.52 11.76
C ASN A 176 -5.68 -8.91 10.90
N ILE A 177 -5.90 -8.83 9.58
CA ILE A 177 -5.00 -8.11 8.68
C ILE A 177 -5.45 -6.65 8.62
N VAL A 178 -4.59 -5.71 9.01
CA VAL A 178 -4.89 -4.28 9.02
C VAL A 178 -4.09 -3.56 7.94
N LEU A 179 -4.77 -2.77 7.11
CA LEU A 179 -4.14 -1.95 6.09
C LEU A 179 -3.84 -0.54 6.60
N SER A 180 -2.59 -0.11 6.41
CA SER A 180 -2.07 1.22 6.75
C SER A 180 -1.34 1.84 5.56
N GLY A 181 -1.29 3.17 5.53
CA GLY A 181 -0.51 3.92 4.54
C GLY A 181 -1.30 4.32 3.29
N GLY A 182 -0.76 5.32 2.57
CA GLY A 182 -1.46 6.02 1.49
C GLY A 182 -1.80 5.14 0.28
N ASN A 183 -0.95 4.17 -0.09
CA ASN A 183 -1.23 3.34 -1.26
C ASN A 183 -2.33 2.31 -1.02
N THR A 184 -2.60 1.97 0.24
CA THR A 184 -3.72 1.07 0.55
C THR A 184 -5.08 1.74 0.32
N LEU A 185 -5.12 3.05 0.00
CA LEU A 185 -6.35 3.80 -0.30
C LEU A 185 -6.93 3.54 -1.69
N PHE A 186 -6.16 2.95 -2.62
CA PHE A 186 -6.69 2.65 -3.94
C PHE A 186 -7.95 1.78 -3.85
N GLN A 187 -8.96 2.15 -4.63
CA GLN A 187 -10.20 1.39 -4.71
C GLN A 187 -9.91 -0.03 -5.21
N GLY A 188 -10.53 -1.04 -4.59
CA GLY A 188 -10.33 -2.46 -4.94
C GLY A 188 -9.12 -3.13 -4.28
N THR A 189 -8.27 -2.40 -3.55
CA THR A 189 -7.10 -2.99 -2.86
C THR A 189 -7.51 -4.10 -1.90
N GLN A 190 -8.58 -3.89 -1.11
CA GLN A 190 -9.06 -4.88 -0.15
C GLN A 190 -9.55 -6.15 -0.85
N ASP A 191 -10.34 -6.00 -1.90
CA ASP A 191 -10.92 -7.13 -2.64
C ASP A 191 -9.84 -7.95 -3.34
N ARG A 192 -8.87 -7.28 -3.97
CA ARG A 192 -7.72 -7.94 -4.62
C ARG A 192 -6.84 -8.66 -3.61
N LEU A 193 -6.49 -8.02 -2.49
CA LEU A 193 -5.73 -8.68 -1.43
C LEU A 193 -6.49 -9.89 -0.87
N LEU A 194 -7.80 -9.77 -0.64
CA LEU A 194 -8.63 -10.88 -0.16
C LEU A 194 -8.62 -12.05 -1.14
N TYR A 195 -8.71 -11.77 -2.44
CA TYR A 195 -8.63 -12.78 -3.50
C TYR A 195 -7.28 -13.50 -3.51
N GLU A 196 -6.17 -12.75 -3.62
CA GLU A 196 -4.81 -13.31 -3.69
C GLU A 196 -4.46 -14.09 -2.41
N MET A 197 -4.83 -13.58 -1.24
CA MET A 197 -4.56 -14.25 0.02
C MET A 197 -5.38 -15.54 0.19
N LYS A 198 -6.62 -15.60 -0.34
CA LYS A 198 -7.41 -16.84 -0.36
C LYS A 198 -6.77 -17.93 -1.21
N LEU A 199 -6.15 -17.54 -2.34
CA LEU A 199 -5.40 -18.47 -3.18
C LEU A 199 -4.19 -19.06 -2.43
N LEU A 200 -3.45 -18.23 -1.70
CA LEU A 200 -2.27 -18.68 -0.94
C LEU A 200 -2.62 -19.54 0.29
N THR A 201 -3.73 -19.25 0.96
CA THR A 201 -4.10 -19.90 2.23
C THR A 201 -5.07 -21.08 2.07
N GLY A 202 -5.61 -21.31 0.87
CA GLY A 202 -6.44 -22.48 0.56
C GLY A 202 -7.81 -22.51 1.26
N ASN A 203 -8.46 -21.35 1.48
CA ASN A 203 -9.74 -21.21 2.21
C ASN A 203 -9.76 -21.76 3.65
N GLN A 204 -8.64 -22.20 4.21
CA GLN A 204 -8.59 -22.86 5.52
C GLN A 204 -8.70 -21.89 6.71
N CYS A 205 -8.45 -20.60 6.48
CA CYS A 205 -8.45 -19.57 7.51
C CYS A 205 -9.58 -18.55 7.27
N ASN A 206 -10.21 -18.09 8.37
CA ASN A 206 -11.17 -16.99 8.32
C ASN A 206 -10.42 -15.67 8.05
N LEU A 207 -10.18 -15.39 6.78
CA LEU A 207 -9.39 -14.24 6.36
C LEU A 207 -10.23 -12.96 6.41
N LYS A 208 -9.77 -11.98 7.21
CA LYS A 208 -10.41 -10.67 7.28
C LYS A 208 -9.37 -9.58 7.15
N ILE A 209 -9.66 -8.64 6.25
CA ILE A 209 -8.84 -7.47 5.99
C ILE A 209 -9.63 -6.25 6.44
N TYR A 210 -9.06 -5.49 7.36
CA TYR A 210 -9.63 -4.26 7.89
C TYR A 210 -9.01 -3.06 7.18
N SER A 211 -9.86 -2.26 6.54
CA SER A 211 -9.46 -1.02 5.87
C SER A 211 -10.26 0.17 6.44
N SER A 212 -9.65 0.88 7.40
CA SER A 212 -10.26 2.11 7.92
C SER A 212 -10.29 3.20 6.84
N LYS A 213 -11.36 4.01 6.78
CA LYS A 213 -11.45 5.14 5.85
C LYS A 213 -10.36 6.20 6.09
N ARG A 214 -9.83 6.31 7.32
CA ARG A 214 -8.75 7.25 7.68
C ARG A 214 -7.41 6.53 7.88
N ARG A 215 -7.10 5.56 7.02
CA ARG A 215 -5.92 4.69 7.19
C ARG A 215 -4.55 5.33 6.94
N ILE A 216 -4.52 6.53 6.35
CA ILE A 216 -3.30 7.37 6.28
C ILE A 216 -2.84 7.77 7.68
N THR A 217 -3.77 8.04 8.59
CA THR A 217 -3.47 8.54 9.94
C THR A 217 -3.64 7.44 10.99
N SER A 218 -3.63 6.16 10.61
CA SER A 218 -3.85 5.04 11.55
C SER A 218 -2.84 5.07 12.69
N ALA A 219 -1.56 5.25 12.36
CA ALA A 219 -0.50 5.34 13.36
C ALA A 219 -0.70 6.54 14.31
N PHE A 220 -1.13 7.69 13.78
CA PHE A 220 -1.37 8.88 14.60
C PHE A 220 -2.58 8.72 15.53
N LYS A 221 -3.61 7.96 15.12
CA LYS A 221 -4.78 7.68 15.96
C LYS A 221 -4.54 6.67 17.07
N GLY A 222 -3.51 5.83 16.93
CA GLY A 222 -3.16 4.84 17.94
C GLY A 222 -2.32 5.37 19.09
N LEU A 223 -1.92 6.65 19.02
CA LEU A 223 -1.23 7.38 20.09
C LEU A 223 -2.20 7.80 21.20
#